data_AF-A0A7S0R8P0-F1
#
_entry.id   AF-A0A7S0R8P0-F1
#
_cell.length_a   1.000
_cell.length_b   1.000
_cell.length_c   1.000
_cell.angle_alpha   90.00
_cell.angle_beta   90.00
_cell.angle_gamma   90.00
#
_symmetry.space_group_name_H-M   'P 1'
#
loop_
_entity.id
_entity.type
_entity.pdbx_description
1 polymer ?
#
loop_
_entity_poly.entity_id
_entity_poly.type
_entity_poly.pdbx_seq_one_letter_code
_entity_poly.pdbx_strand_id
1 'polypeptide(L)'
;GRRSRSASRDTGERERSRHKESSRHTGRGGRSDRRAASDSDSEGGRRSRRSSPSSSSSSGDEGSPRTAAAAKPAAPVERPLTEEELTKLRTELAERLAEEEAARRVTVLVEERVAAALSSEAVRRELAARLERERSALEAQVEAELDAERARAARDAEAARAAIAAKEAELADLEAAARAKEGEAARRRAEAEQAELAARLEELQKRQEEVRQEAERRKAAEEARKKEQARILGKGRTKLSFSLGGK
;
A
#
# COMPACT_ATOMS: atom_id res chain seq x y z
N GLY A 1 -8.86 40.50 33.64
CA GLY A 1 -10.06 41.22 33.15
C GLY A 1 -10.35 40.80 31.72
N ARG A 2 -11.62 40.61 31.36
CA ARG A 2 -12.05 40.26 29.99
C ARG A 2 -12.05 41.51 29.10
N ARG A 3 -11.56 41.41 27.86
CA ARG A 3 -11.98 42.28 26.76
C ARG A 3 -12.42 41.42 25.58
N SER A 4 -13.39 41.93 24.84
CA SER A 4 -14.29 41.18 23.98
C SER A 4 -14.44 41.89 22.64
N ARG A 5 -15.01 41.18 21.66
CA ARG A 5 -15.56 41.67 20.38
C ARG A 5 -14.50 41.98 19.30
N SER A 6 -14.78 41.87 18.00
CA SER A 6 -15.79 41.11 17.23
C SER A 6 -15.50 41.38 15.75
N ALA A 7 -15.47 40.37 14.88
CA ALA A 7 -15.74 40.55 13.45
C ALA A 7 -16.15 39.21 12.82
N SER A 8 -17.22 39.23 12.01
CA SER A 8 -17.83 38.09 11.35
C SER A 8 -17.70 38.20 9.83
N ARG A 9 -18.17 37.15 9.11
CA ARG A 9 -18.21 36.97 7.64
C ARG A 9 -16.89 36.42 7.08
N ASP A 10 -16.89 35.50 6.10
CA ASP A 10 -17.89 35.36 5.03
C ASP A 10 -18.34 33.91 4.73
N THR A 11 -19.49 33.79 4.08
CA THR A 11 -20.14 32.55 3.61
C THR A 11 -19.55 32.06 2.28
N GLY A 12 -19.28 30.76 2.19
CA GLY A 12 -18.69 30.11 1.02
C GLY A 12 -19.50 28.93 0.48
N GLU A 13 -20.82 29.08 0.33
CA GLU A 13 -21.58 28.13 -0.49
C GLU A 13 -21.17 28.28 -1.96
N ARG A 14 -20.69 27.20 -2.59
CA ARG A 14 -20.82 27.05 -4.05
C ARG A 14 -21.14 25.62 -4.45
N GLU A 15 -22.20 25.55 -5.24
CA GLU A 15 -22.96 24.36 -5.57
C GLU A 15 -22.35 23.47 -6.66
N ARG A 16 -22.74 22.19 -6.62
CA ARG A 16 -23.10 21.33 -7.76
C ARG A 16 -22.12 21.19 -8.94
N SER A 17 -21.64 19.95 -9.11
CA SER A 17 -21.76 19.26 -10.40
C SER A 17 -22.17 17.80 -10.20
N ARG A 18 -23.40 17.47 -10.60
CA ARG A 18 -23.91 16.09 -10.66
C ARG A 18 -23.65 15.56 -12.07
N HIS A 19 -22.95 14.44 -12.22
CA HIS A 19 -23.01 13.67 -13.46
C HIS A 19 -23.46 12.23 -13.16
N LYS A 20 -24.66 11.91 -13.65
CA LYS A 20 -25.26 10.57 -13.70
C LYS A 20 -25.43 10.22 -15.18
N GLU A 21 -24.54 9.40 -15.71
CA GLU A 21 -24.72 8.69 -16.99
C GLU A 21 -24.17 7.28 -16.76
N SER A 22 -24.97 6.22 -16.62
CA SER A 22 -25.85 5.59 -17.62
C SER A 22 -25.09 4.99 -18.81
N SER A 23 -24.42 3.85 -18.58
CA SER A 23 -24.09 2.90 -19.64
C SER A 23 -24.61 1.51 -19.27
N ARG A 24 -25.46 0.94 -20.13
CA ARG A 24 -26.06 -0.40 -19.97
C ARG A 24 -25.44 -1.37 -20.97
N HIS A 25 -24.92 -2.47 -20.44
CA HIS A 25 -24.86 -3.82 -21.01
C HIS A 25 -24.48 -4.02 -22.51
N THR A 26 -23.25 -4.51 -22.73
CA THR A 26 -22.97 -5.83 -23.34
C THR A 26 -21.80 -6.52 -22.58
N GLY A 27 -21.58 -7.83 -22.61
CA GLY A 27 -22.51 -8.87 -23.10
C GLY A 27 -22.10 -10.35 -23.02
N ARG A 28 -20.83 -10.77 -22.82
CA ARG A 28 -20.42 -12.19 -23.00
C ARG A 28 -19.20 -12.68 -22.21
N GLY A 29 -19.41 -13.76 -21.45
CA GLY A 29 -18.51 -14.94 -21.40
C GLY A 29 -17.30 -14.94 -20.45
N GLY A 30 -17.07 -16.08 -19.78
CA GLY A 30 -15.78 -16.41 -19.13
C GLY A 30 -15.89 -16.71 -17.63
N ARG A 31 -16.18 -17.97 -17.28
CA ARG A 31 -15.92 -18.47 -15.92
C ARG A 31 -14.42 -18.78 -15.77
N SER A 32 -13.77 -18.26 -14.73
CA SER A 32 -12.72 -18.99 -14.01
C SER A 32 -12.33 -18.28 -12.72
N ASP A 33 -12.30 -19.06 -11.65
CA ASP A 33 -12.00 -18.63 -10.30
C ASP A 33 -10.51 -18.33 -10.09
N ARG A 34 -10.21 -17.34 -9.25
CA ARG A 34 -9.05 -17.28 -8.32
C ARG A 34 -9.03 -15.94 -7.58
N ARG A 35 -9.79 -15.85 -6.49
CA ARG A 35 -9.44 -14.95 -5.37
C ARG A 35 -9.41 -15.79 -4.11
N ALA A 36 -8.19 -16.01 -3.61
CA ALA A 36 -7.97 -16.70 -2.35
C ALA A 36 -8.60 -15.91 -1.21
N ALA A 37 -9.44 -16.58 -0.43
CA ALA A 37 -10.00 -16.06 0.80
C ALA A 37 -9.74 -17.12 1.89
N SER A 38 -8.67 -16.90 2.65
CA SER A 38 -8.48 -17.38 4.03
C SER A 38 -8.90 -18.83 4.32
N ASP A 39 -7.97 -19.76 4.14
CA ASP A 39 -7.91 -20.94 5.01
C ASP A 39 -7.67 -20.51 6.45
N SER A 40 -8.56 -20.91 7.35
CA SER A 40 -8.32 -20.91 8.79
C SER A 40 -9.01 -22.12 9.39
N ASP A 41 -8.41 -23.29 9.17
CA ASP A 41 -8.73 -24.51 9.90
C ASP A 41 -8.58 -24.28 11.41
N SER A 42 -9.65 -24.56 12.15
CA SER A 42 -9.60 -24.73 13.59
C SER A 42 -10.57 -25.85 14.00
N GLU A 43 -10.08 -27.09 13.85
CA GLU A 43 -10.71 -28.23 14.50
C GLU A 43 -10.66 -28.06 16.03
N GLY A 44 -11.81 -28.05 16.71
CA GLY A 44 -11.80 -27.94 18.18
C GLY A 44 -13.13 -27.61 18.86
N GLY A 45 -14.23 -28.29 18.52
CA GLY A 45 -15.58 -27.86 18.95
C GLY A 45 -16.54 -28.91 19.53
N ARG A 46 -16.14 -30.17 19.76
CA ARG A 46 -17.05 -31.20 20.30
C ARG A 46 -17.31 -31.03 21.81
N ARG A 47 -18.30 -30.22 22.18
CA ARG A 47 -18.94 -30.19 23.51
C ARG A 47 -20.40 -29.78 23.32
N SER A 48 -21.41 -30.25 24.05
CA SER A 48 -21.58 -31.33 25.02
C SER A 48 -23.07 -31.25 25.39
N ARG A 49 -23.72 -32.39 25.62
CA ARG A 49 -25.14 -32.49 25.99
C ARG A 49 -25.47 -31.54 27.16
N ARG A 50 -26.54 -30.76 27.04
CA ARG A 50 -27.24 -30.21 28.22
C ARG A 50 -28.76 -30.26 28.02
N SER A 51 -29.30 -31.44 28.30
CA SER A 51 -30.74 -31.59 28.56
C SER A 51 -31.09 -30.78 29.81
N SER A 52 -32.17 -30.01 29.77
CA SER A 52 -32.78 -29.41 30.96
C SER A 52 -34.30 -29.34 30.73
N PRO A 53 -35.13 -29.67 31.73
CA PRO A 53 -36.55 -29.92 31.50
C PRO A 53 -37.36 -28.61 31.49
N SER A 54 -37.92 -28.25 30.34
CA SER A 54 -38.90 -27.18 30.25
C SER A 54 -40.30 -27.71 30.59
N SER A 55 -40.70 -27.47 31.84
CA SER A 55 -42.08 -27.14 32.27
C SER A 55 -43.18 -27.23 31.20
N SER A 56 -44.09 -28.18 31.37
CA SER A 56 -45.33 -28.26 30.59
C SER A 56 -46.32 -27.16 30.99
N SER A 57 -46.57 -26.19 30.11
CA SER A 57 -47.68 -25.23 30.24
C SER A 57 -48.49 -25.14 28.94
N SER A 58 -49.80 -25.22 29.10
CA SER A 58 -50.89 -25.28 28.11
C SER A 58 -50.90 -24.26 26.97
N SER A 59 -51.10 -24.77 25.74
CA SER A 59 -51.92 -24.21 24.62
C SER A 59 -51.71 -25.15 23.41
N GLY A 60 -52.68 -25.76 22.74
CA GLY A 60 -54.12 -25.52 22.68
C GLY A 60 -54.51 -25.02 21.28
N ASP A 61 -54.74 -25.93 20.32
CA ASP A 61 -55.57 -25.66 19.13
C ASP A 61 -56.03 -26.95 18.39
N GLU A 62 -57.28 -26.92 17.95
CA GLU A 62 -57.95 -27.62 16.83
C GLU A 62 -57.54 -29.04 16.38
N GLY A 63 -58.47 -29.99 16.57
CA GLY A 63 -58.43 -31.35 15.98
C GLY A 63 -59.78 -32.05 15.99
N SER A 64 -60.70 -31.65 15.11
CA SER A 64 -62.06 -32.23 15.03
C SER A 64 -62.10 -33.65 14.47
N PRO A 65 -62.89 -34.55 15.08
CA PRO A 65 -63.73 -35.44 14.26
C PRO A 65 -65.19 -35.54 14.74
N ARG A 66 -66.09 -35.02 13.90
CA ARG A 66 -67.39 -35.62 13.49
C ARG A 66 -68.17 -36.47 14.51
N THR A 67 -69.18 -35.83 15.10
CA THR A 67 -70.56 -36.33 15.28
C THR A 67 -70.78 -37.86 15.29
N ALA A 68 -70.77 -38.45 16.48
CA ALA A 68 -71.58 -39.62 16.81
C ALA A 68 -72.42 -39.28 18.05
N ALA A 69 -73.74 -39.43 17.96
CA ALA A 69 -74.64 -39.02 19.04
C ALA A 69 -74.71 -40.07 20.15
N ALA A 70 -74.04 -39.83 21.27
CA ALA A 70 -74.38 -40.39 22.58
C ALA A 70 -73.67 -39.63 23.70
N ALA A 71 -74.34 -39.51 24.86
CA ALA A 71 -73.83 -39.05 26.14
C ALA A 71 -73.16 -37.66 26.18
N LYS A 72 -73.84 -36.71 26.86
CA LYS A 72 -73.13 -35.68 27.64
C LYS A 72 -72.10 -36.42 28.52
N PRO A 73 -70.82 -35.99 28.62
CA PRO A 73 -70.08 -36.30 29.82
C PRO A 73 -70.87 -35.68 30.96
N ALA A 74 -71.40 -36.50 31.86
CA ALA A 74 -72.02 -35.99 33.06
C ALA A 74 -70.98 -35.09 33.75
N ALA A 75 -71.41 -33.93 34.28
CA ALA A 75 -70.60 -33.25 35.28
C ALA A 75 -70.17 -34.31 36.30
N PRO A 76 -68.89 -34.33 36.73
CA PRO A 76 -68.45 -35.30 37.71
C PRO A 76 -69.41 -35.19 38.88
N VAL A 77 -70.22 -36.22 39.08
CA VAL A 77 -71.12 -36.28 40.22
C VAL A 77 -70.16 -36.32 41.39
N GLU A 78 -70.07 -35.20 42.11
CA GLU A 78 -69.32 -35.08 43.35
C GLU A 78 -69.97 -36.04 44.34
N ARG A 79 -69.58 -37.31 44.22
CA ARG A 79 -69.74 -38.29 45.28
C ARG A 79 -69.09 -37.61 46.49
N PRO A 80 -69.82 -37.45 47.61
CA PRO A 80 -69.21 -36.87 48.80
C PRO A 80 -67.98 -37.70 49.09
N LEU A 81 -66.81 -37.06 48.99
CA LEU A 81 -65.52 -37.72 49.22
C LEU A 81 -65.64 -38.41 50.57
N THR A 82 -65.44 -39.72 50.58
CA THR A 82 -65.51 -40.50 51.81
C THR A 82 -64.50 -39.92 52.80
N GLU A 83 -64.75 -40.07 54.10
CA GLU A 83 -63.85 -39.50 55.12
C GLU A 83 -62.40 -40.02 54.95
N GLU A 84 -62.25 -41.22 54.39
CA GLU A 84 -60.98 -41.82 53.94
C GLU A 84 -60.31 -41.09 52.76
N GLU A 85 -61.06 -40.56 51.79
CA GLU A 85 -60.50 -39.82 50.65
C GLU A 85 -60.13 -38.39 51.05
N LEU A 86 -60.94 -37.75 51.89
CA LEU A 86 -60.62 -36.43 52.47
C LEU A 86 -59.39 -36.49 53.38
N THR A 87 -59.21 -37.58 54.13
CA THR A 87 -58.00 -37.77 54.96
C THR A 87 -56.76 -38.03 54.11
N LYS A 88 -56.84 -38.86 53.06
CA LYS A 88 -55.73 -39.06 52.09
C LYS A 88 -55.32 -37.75 51.41
N LEU A 89 -56.26 -36.95 50.93
CA LEU A 89 -55.96 -35.63 50.33
C LEU A 89 -55.31 -34.66 51.34
N ARG A 90 -55.70 -34.72 52.62
CA ARG A 90 -55.07 -33.92 53.68
C ARG A 90 -53.65 -34.39 54.00
N THR A 91 -53.39 -35.70 54.03
CA THR A 91 -52.03 -36.22 54.23
C THR A 91 -51.14 -35.91 53.04
N GLU A 92 -51.60 -36.10 51.81
CA GLU A 92 -50.85 -35.77 50.59
C GLU A 92 -50.51 -34.27 50.50
N LEU A 93 -51.43 -33.37 50.89
CA LEU A 93 -51.15 -31.93 50.94
C LEU A 93 -50.16 -31.57 52.05
N ALA A 94 -50.26 -32.21 53.23
CA ALA A 94 -49.30 -32.00 54.32
C ALA A 94 -47.90 -32.52 53.96
N GLU A 95 -47.82 -33.67 53.28
CA GLU A 95 -46.59 -34.25 52.75
C GLU A 95 -45.95 -33.32 51.71
N ARG A 96 -46.70 -32.83 50.73
CA ARG A 96 -46.18 -31.87 49.72
C ARG A 96 -45.67 -30.56 50.34
N LEU A 97 -46.37 -30.02 51.34
CA LEU A 97 -45.90 -28.83 52.06
C LEU A 97 -44.60 -29.12 52.83
N ALA A 98 -44.49 -30.30 53.45
CA ALA A 98 -43.26 -30.73 54.12
C ALA A 98 -42.10 -30.95 53.13
N GLU A 99 -42.37 -31.51 51.95
CA GLU A 99 -41.40 -31.66 50.86
C GLU A 99 -40.92 -30.31 50.31
N GLU A 100 -41.82 -29.35 50.08
CA GLU A 100 -41.46 -28.00 49.65
C GLU A 100 -40.60 -27.28 50.71
N GLU A 101 -40.97 -27.37 51.99
CA GLU A 101 -40.16 -26.80 53.07
C GLU A 101 -38.80 -27.48 53.20
N ALA A 102 -38.75 -28.81 53.09
CA ALA A 102 -37.49 -29.56 53.10
C ALA A 102 -36.60 -29.16 51.93
N ALA A 103 -37.15 -29.03 50.72
CA ALA A 103 -36.43 -28.57 49.55
C ALA A 103 -35.84 -27.16 49.76
N ARG A 104 -36.63 -26.21 50.28
CA ARG A 104 -36.17 -24.84 50.59
C ARG A 104 -35.07 -24.82 51.66
N ARG A 105 -35.17 -25.67 52.71
CA ARG A 105 -34.12 -25.80 53.73
C ARG A 105 -32.83 -26.39 53.15
N VAL A 106 -32.94 -27.36 52.25
CA VAL A 106 -31.79 -27.95 51.54
C VAL A 106 -31.12 -26.95 50.59
N THR A 107 -31.88 -26.15 49.83
CA THR A 107 -31.28 -25.14 48.95
C THR A 107 -30.50 -24.10 49.75
N VAL A 108 -31.07 -23.57 50.85
CA VAL A 108 -30.37 -22.61 51.73
C VAL A 108 -29.10 -23.22 52.32
N LEU A 109 -29.15 -24.45 52.84
CA LEU A 109 -27.96 -25.13 53.37
C LEU A 109 -26.87 -25.38 52.32
N VAL A 110 -27.24 -25.62 51.06
CA VAL A 110 -26.28 -25.76 49.96
C VAL A 110 -25.69 -24.41 49.58
N GLU A 111 -26.51 -23.36 49.47
CA GLU A 111 -26.06 -21.99 49.18
C GLU A 111 -25.10 -21.46 50.26
N GLU A 112 -25.43 -21.63 51.53
CA GLU A 112 -24.58 -21.27 52.67
C GLU A 112 -23.24 -22.02 52.64
N ARG A 113 -23.26 -23.34 52.38
CA ARG A 113 -22.03 -24.15 52.27
C ARG A 113 -21.17 -23.76 51.08
N VAL A 114 -21.77 -23.44 49.94
CA VAL A 114 -21.06 -22.96 48.75
C VAL A 114 -20.48 -21.57 48.99
N ALA A 115 -21.23 -20.66 49.61
CA ALA A 115 -20.75 -19.33 49.99
C ALA A 115 -19.60 -19.40 51.01
N ALA A 116 -19.69 -20.28 52.01
CA ALA A 116 -18.61 -20.54 52.97
C ALA A 116 -17.35 -21.13 52.29
N ALA A 117 -17.52 -22.06 51.34
CA ALA A 117 -16.40 -22.64 50.60
C ALA A 117 -15.72 -21.60 49.68
N LEU A 118 -16.50 -20.80 48.94
CA LEU A 118 -15.98 -19.74 48.07
C LEU A 118 -15.36 -18.57 48.85
N SER A 119 -15.83 -18.29 50.07
CA SER A 119 -15.22 -17.30 50.97
C SER A 119 -14.06 -17.87 51.80
N SER A 120 -13.71 -19.16 51.67
CA SER A 120 -12.50 -19.69 52.28
C SER A 120 -11.25 -18.99 51.71
N GLU A 121 -10.22 -18.79 52.55
CA GLU A 121 -8.98 -18.15 52.07
C GLU A 121 -8.25 -19.00 51.03
N ALA A 122 -8.33 -20.33 51.13
CA ALA A 122 -7.68 -21.25 50.21
C ALA A 122 -8.23 -21.07 48.78
N VAL A 123 -9.55 -21.14 48.62
CA VAL A 123 -10.21 -20.96 47.31
C VAL A 123 -9.96 -19.56 46.75
N ARG A 124 -10.05 -18.51 47.59
CA ARG A 124 -9.77 -17.13 47.15
C ARG A 124 -8.31 -16.93 46.69
N ARG A 125 -7.34 -17.50 47.40
CA ARG A 125 -5.91 -17.45 47.01
C ARG A 125 -5.65 -18.25 45.73
N GLU A 126 -6.25 -19.43 45.57
CA GLU A 126 -6.09 -20.24 44.36
C GLU A 126 -6.68 -19.54 43.12
N LEU A 127 -7.89 -18.98 43.24
CA LEU A 127 -8.52 -18.21 42.17
C LEU A 127 -7.71 -16.96 41.82
N ALA A 128 -7.20 -16.22 42.81
CA ALA A 128 -6.33 -15.07 42.58
C ALA A 128 -5.05 -15.47 41.84
N ALA A 129 -4.31 -16.48 42.34
CA ALA A 129 -3.09 -16.96 41.72
C ALA A 129 -3.31 -17.52 40.30
N ARG A 130 -4.49 -18.09 40.03
CA ARG A 130 -4.87 -18.52 38.68
C ARG A 130 -5.12 -17.32 37.75
N LEU A 131 -5.88 -16.33 38.21
CA LEU A 131 -6.13 -15.10 37.44
C LEU A 131 -4.85 -14.30 37.19
N GLU A 132 -3.92 -14.26 38.15
CA GLU A 132 -2.60 -13.64 37.99
C GLU A 132 -1.77 -14.35 36.91
N ARG A 133 -1.72 -15.69 36.91
CA ARG A 133 -1.04 -16.47 35.86
C ARG A 133 -1.68 -16.26 34.48
N GLU A 134 -3.01 -16.29 34.40
CA GLU A 134 -3.74 -16.07 33.15
C GLU A 134 -3.51 -14.63 32.62
N ARG A 135 -3.47 -13.62 33.49
CA ARG A 135 -3.09 -12.24 33.13
C ARG A 135 -1.65 -12.13 32.67
N SER A 136 -0.69 -12.64 33.43
CA SER A 136 0.74 -12.57 33.06
C SER A 136 1.04 -13.29 31.75
N ALA A 137 0.30 -14.37 31.45
CA ALA A 137 0.41 -15.07 30.18
C ALA A 137 -0.13 -14.24 29.00
N LEU A 138 -1.25 -13.52 29.20
CA LEU A 138 -1.79 -12.60 28.19
C LEU A 138 -0.89 -11.36 27.99
N GLU A 139 -0.36 -10.80 29.08
CA GLU A 139 0.59 -9.68 29.03
C GLU A 139 1.86 -10.07 28.25
N ALA A 140 2.46 -11.22 28.54
CA ALA A 140 3.62 -11.73 27.81
C ALA A 140 3.33 -12.03 26.32
N GLN A 141 2.11 -12.47 25.98
CA GLN A 141 1.68 -12.65 24.59
C GLN A 141 1.58 -11.31 23.86
N VAL A 142 0.94 -10.30 24.48
CA VAL A 142 0.82 -8.96 23.90
C VAL A 142 2.18 -8.28 23.75
N GLU A 143 3.09 -8.43 24.72
CA GLU A 143 4.47 -7.93 24.60
C GLU A 143 5.22 -8.59 23.43
N ALA A 144 5.12 -9.92 23.28
CA ALA A 144 5.73 -10.65 22.18
C ALA A 144 5.16 -10.25 20.80
N GLU A 145 3.85 -9.99 20.71
CA GLU A 145 3.22 -9.47 19.49
C GLU A 145 3.70 -8.06 19.17
N LEU A 146 3.74 -7.15 20.14
CA LEU A 146 4.25 -5.78 19.96
C LEU A 146 5.73 -5.77 19.52
N ASP A 147 6.57 -6.63 20.09
CA ASP A 147 7.98 -6.75 19.66
C ASP A 147 8.12 -7.37 18.27
N ALA A 148 7.26 -8.33 17.90
CA ALA A 148 7.20 -8.85 16.54
C ALA A 148 6.75 -7.77 15.53
N GLU A 149 5.78 -6.92 15.88
CA GLU A 149 5.36 -5.78 15.06
C GLU A 149 6.45 -4.73 14.93
N ARG A 150 7.12 -4.35 16.03
CA ARG A 150 8.28 -3.44 16.02
C ARG A 150 9.39 -3.97 15.11
N ALA A 151 9.71 -5.25 15.20
CA ALA A 151 10.73 -5.90 14.37
C ALA A 151 10.35 -5.95 12.88
N ARG A 152 9.06 -6.15 12.56
CA ARG A 152 8.55 -6.05 11.17
C ARG A 152 8.64 -4.62 10.65
N ALA A 153 8.13 -3.65 11.39
CA ALA A 153 8.17 -2.23 11.02
C ALA A 153 9.61 -1.71 10.84
N ALA A 154 10.56 -2.17 11.66
CA ALA A 154 11.98 -1.85 11.48
C ALA A 154 12.54 -2.43 10.16
N ARG A 155 12.27 -3.70 9.86
CA ARG A 155 12.71 -4.34 8.60
C ARG A 155 12.09 -3.70 7.37
N ASP A 156 10.81 -3.34 7.43
CA ASP A 156 10.11 -2.67 6.33
C ASP A 156 10.67 -1.26 6.11
N ALA A 157 11.01 -0.53 7.18
CA ALA A 157 11.67 0.76 7.10
C ALA A 157 13.10 0.67 6.55
N GLU A 158 13.87 -0.36 6.94
CA GLU A 158 15.20 -0.65 6.38
C GLU A 158 15.11 -1.02 4.90
N ALA A 159 14.19 -1.90 4.51
CA ALA A 159 13.95 -2.28 3.12
C ALA A 159 13.53 -1.07 2.26
N ALA A 160 12.67 -0.19 2.78
CA ALA A 160 12.29 1.05 2.10
C ALA A 160 13.49 1.99 1.92
N ARG A 161 14.33 2.17 2.94
CA ARG A 161 15.57 2.97 2.83
C ARG A 161 16.56 2.38 1.83
N ALA A 162 16.76 1.06 1.85
CA ALA A 162 17.63 0.37 0.90
C ALA A 162 17.11 0.50 -0.55
N ALA A 163 15.80 0.41 -0.76
CA ALA A 163 15.19 0.60 -2.08
C ALA A 163 15.29 2.05 -2.59
N ILE A 164 15.27 3.05 -1.68
CA ILE A 164 15.52 4.45 -2.04
C ILE A 164 17.00 4.63 -2.41
N ALA A 165 17.94 4.17 -1.57
CA ALA A 165 19.37 4.28 -1.81
C ALA A 165 19.80 3.57 -3.11
N ALA A 166 19.20 2.42 -3.44
CA ALA A 166 19.44 1.74 -4.71
C ALA A 166 19.00 2.59 -5.92
N LYS A 167 17.83 3.24 -5.86
CA LYS A 167 17.36 4.14 -6.92
C LYS A 167 18.19 5.41 -7.02
N GLU A 168 18.65 5.96 -5.91
CA GLU A 168 19.55 7.11 -5.89
C GLU A 168 20.90 6.76 -6.54
N ALA A 169 21.43 5.55 -6.28
CA ALA A 169 22.63 5.04 -6.95
C ALA A 169 22.41 4.83 -8.46
N GLU A 170 21.31 4.19 -8.89
CA GLU A 170 20.98 4.03 -10.31
C GLU A 170 20.87 5.38 -11.04
N LEU A 171 20.25 6.39 -10.41
CA LEU A 171 20.17 7.74 -10.96
C LEU A 171 21.53 8.42 -11.04
N ALA A 172 22.38 8.27 -10.01
CA ALA A 172 23.74 8.82 -10.01
C ALA A 172 24.62 8.19 -11.11
N ASP A 173 24.50 6.89 -11.34
CA ASP A 173 25.20 6.18 -12.42
C ASP A 173 24.73 6.65 -13.80
N LEU A 174 23.42 6.86 -13.98
CA LEU A 174 22.87 7.41 -15.22
C LEU A 174 23.34 8.87 -15.47
N GLU A 175 23.38 9.71 -14.44
CA GLU A 175 23.94 11.06 -14.53
C GLU A 175 25.44 11.05 -14.85
N ALA A 176 26.21 10.17 -14.20
CA ALA A 176 27.64 10.02 -14.47
C ALA A 176 27.90 9.56 -15.91
N ALA A 177 27.13 8.59 -16.40
CA ALA A 177 27.20 8.13 -17.78
C ALA A 177 26.77 9.20 -18.80
N ALA A 178 25.80 10.06 -18.46
CA ALA A 178 25.41 11.19 -19.29
C ALA A 178 26.54 12.24 -19.36
N ARG A 179 27.07 12.67 -18.20
CA ARG A 179 28.19 13.62 -18.11
C ARG A 179 29.45 13.10 -18.82
N ALA A 180 29.73 11.80 -18.75
CA ALA A 180 30.84 11.18 -19.48
C ALA A 180 30.66 11.29 -21.00
N LYS A 181 29.46 10.97 -21.52
CA LYS A 181 29.13 11.09 -22.95
C LYS A 181 29.19 12.53 -23.44
N GLU A 182 28.69 13.48 -22.65
CA GLU A 182 28.79 14.91 -22.96
C GLU A 182 30.25 15.39 -22.98
N GLY A 183 31.06 14.96 -22.01
CA GLY A 183 32.49 15.25 -21.95
C GLY A 183 33.27 14.67 -23.13
N GLU A 184 32.99 13.42 -23.53
CA GLU A 184 33.58 12.84 -24.75
C GLU A 184 33.13 13.56 -26.02
N ALA A 185 31.85 13.92 -26.13
CA ALA A 185 31.34 14.67 -27.28
C ALA A 185 31.98 16.07 -27.37
N ALA A 186 32.18 16.76 -26.24
CA ALA A 186 32.87 18.03 -26.17
C ALA A 186 34.35 17.90 -26.58
N ARG A 187 35.06 16.87 -26.10
CA ARG A 187 36.45 16.57 -26.51
C ARG A 187 36.55 16.34 -28.02
N ARG A 188 35.71 15.46 -28.59
CA ARG A 188 35.70 15.19 -30.03
C ARG A 188 35.40 16.43 -30.87
N ARG A 189 34.53 17.34 -30.39
CA ARG A 189 34.28 18.63 -31.06
C ARG A 189 35.52 19.53 -31.03
N ALA A 190 36.16 19.67 -29.86
CA ALA A 190 37.40 20.45 -29.74
C ALA A 190 38.56 19.87 -30.59
N GLU A 191 38.70 18.54 -30.65
CA GLU A 191 39.66 17.85 -31.51
C GLU A 191 39.36 18.08 -33.00
N ALA A 192 38.09 18.03 -33.41
CA ALA A 192 37.68 18.32 -34.79
C ALA A 192 37.92 19.78 -35.19
N GLU A 193 37.61 20.74 -34.31
CA GLU A 193 37.89 22.17 -34.51
C GLU A 193 39.41 22.42 -34.63
N GLN A 194 40.23 21.77 -33.80
CA GLN A 194 41.69 21.84 -33.90
C GLN A 194 42.21 21.24 -35.23
N ALA A 195 41.66 20.11 -35.68
CA ALA A 195 42.02 19.50 -36.95
C ALA A 195 41.62 20.38 -38.16
N GLU A 196 40.45 21.02 -38.13
CA GLU A 196 40.01 21.96 -39.16
C GLU A 196 40.93 23.19 -39.23
N LEU A 197 41.28 23.77 -38.06
CA LEU A 197 42.22 24.89 -37.98
C LEU A 197 43.62 24.49 -38.50
N ALA A 198 44.12 23.30 -38.17
CA ALA A 198 45.39 22.79 -38.69
C ALA A 198 45.36 22.63 -40.21
N ALA A 199 44.34 21.99 -40.77
CA ALA A 199 44.18 21.82 -42.22
C ALA A 199 44.10 23.16 -42.95
N ARG A 200 43.39 24.14 -42.37
CA ARG A 200 43.30 25.51 -42.90
C ARG A 200 44.64 26.26 -42.85
N LEU A 201 45.46 26.04 -41.83
CA LEU A 201 46.81 26.60 -41.75
C LEU A 201 47.73 26.00 -42.82
N GLU A 202 47.66 24.68 -43.06
CA GLU A 202 48.39 24.04 -44.16
C GLU A 202 47.97 24.57 -45.53
N GLU A 203 46.67 24.79 -45.76
CA GLU A 203 46.17 25.37 -47.01
C GLU A 203 46.73 26.77 -47.25
N LEU A 204 46.78 27.60 -46.20
CA LEU A 204 47.38 28.94 -46.28
C LEU A 204 48.89 28.89 -46.52
N GLN A 205 49.61 27.90 -45.96
CA GLN A 205 51.03 27.70 -46.24
C GLN A 205 51.25 27.31 -47.71
N LYS A 206 50.51 26.32 -48.23
CA LYS A 206 50.58 25.89 -49.64
C LYS A 206 50.31 27.06 -50.59
N ARG A 207 49.28 27.88 -50.33
CA ARG A 207 49.00 29.10 -51.11
C ARG A 207 50.14 30.14 -51.04
N GLN A 208 50.81 30.30 -49.90
CA GLN A 208 51.99 31.18 -49.82
C GLN A 208 53.18 30.63 -50.63
N GLU A 209 53.38 29.32 -50.65
CA GLU A 209 54.40 28.67 -51.47
C GLU A 209 54.10 28.80 -52.97
N GLU A 210 52.86 28.59 -53.40
CA GLU A 210 52.40 28.84 -54.77
C GLU A 210 52.66 30.29 -55.19
N VAL A 211 52.30 31.28 -54.37
CA VAL A 211 52.56 32.70 -54.63
C VAL A 211 54.06 33.01 -54.70
N ARG A 212 54.90 32.38 -53.86
CA ARG A 212 56.36 32.52 -53.92
C ARG A 212 56.92 31.91 -55.22
N GLN A 213 56.51 30.70 -55.57
CA GLN A 213 56.93 30.02 -56.80
C GLN A 213 56.47 30.78 -58.05
N GLU A 214 55.26 31.35 -58.06
CA GLU A 214 54.80 32.24 -59.11
C GLU A 214 55.65 33.51 -59.20
N ALA A 215 55.96 34.15 -58.06
CA ALA A 215 56.80 35.34 -58.04
C ALA A 215 58.24 35.03 -58.54
N GLU A 216 58.79 33.86 -58.22
CA GLU A 216 60.07 33.39 -58.74
C GLU A 216 60.02 33.10 -60.24
N ARG A 217 58.97 32.42 -60.74
CA ARG A 217 58.75 32.20 -62.17
C ARG A 217 58.60 33.52 -62.93
N ARG A 218 57.85 34.50 -62.37
CA ARG A 218 57.70 35.85 -62.93
C ARG A 218 59.04 36.59 -62.96
N LYS A 219 59.82 36.57 -61.87
CA LYS A 219 61.19 37.14 -61.83
C LYS A 219 62.11 36.49 -62.87
N ALA A 220 62.12 35.17 -62.99
CA ALA A 220 62.91 34.45 -63.99
C ALA A 220 62.49 34.82 -65.43
N ALA A 221 61.18 34.97 -65.68
CA ALA A 221 60.66 35.44 -66.97
C ALA A 221 61.01 36.91 -67.26
N GLU A 222 60.98 37.79 -66.25
CA GLU A 222 61.45 39.17 -66.39
C GLU A 222 62.95 39.25 -66.64
N GLU A 223 63.76 38.43 -65.97
CA GLU A 223 65.20 38.33 -66.24
C GLU A 223 65.48 37.79 -67.64
N ALA A 224 64.73 36.77 -68.09
CA ALA A 224 64.83 36.26 -69.45
C ALA A 224 64.48 37.34 -70.47
N ARG A 225 63.39 38.08 -70.26
CA ARG A 225 63.01 39.25 -71.08
C ARG A 225 64.04 40.37 -71.04
N LYS A 226 64.66 40.66 -69.89
CA LYS A 226 65.77 41.63 -69.78
C LYS A 226 67.01 41.15 -70.53
N LYS A 227 67.35 39.85 -70.46
CA LYS A 227 68.46 39.23 -71.22
C LYS A 227 68.17 39.24 -72.73
N GLU A 228 66.93 39.00 -73.14
CA GLU A 228 66.48 39.10 -74.53
C GLU A 228 66.49 40.55 -75.04
N GLN A 229 65.95 41.50 -74.28
CA GLN A 229 66.00 42.92 -74.58
C GLN A 229 67.44 43.42 -74.65
N ALA A 230 68.33 42.97 -73.75
CA ALA A 230 69.76 43.26 -73.82
C ALA A 230 70.45 42.59 -75.01
N ARG A 231 69.99 41.43 -75.47
CA ARG A 231 70.47 40.78 -76.71
C ARG A 231 70.03 41.53 -77.97
N ILE A 232 68.83 42.13 -77.96
CA ILE A 232 68.30 42.96 -79.05
C ILE A 232 68.98 44.34 -79.06
N LEU A 233 69.08 45.01 -77.92
CA LEU A 233 69.69 46.35 -77.81
C LEU A 233 71.23 46.32 -77.83
N GLY A 234 71.84 45.23 -77.35
CA GLY A 234 73.30 45.02 -77.32
C GLY A 234 73.91 44.59 -78.65
N LYS A 235 73.09 44.31 -79.66
CA LYS A 235 73.53 44.05 -81.04
C LYS A 235 72.90 45.05 -82.01
N GLY A 236 73.48 46.24 -82.10
CA GLY A 236 73.25 47.10 -83.27
C GLY A 236 72.77 48.52 -83.02
N ARG A 237 73.00 49.14 -81.85
CA ARG A 237 73.08 50.61 -81.83
C ARG A 237 74.39 51.05 -82.48
N THR A 238 74.44 51.00 -83.81
CA THR A 238 75.42 51.75 -84.59
C THR A 238 75.40 53.19 -84.12
N LYS A 239 76.59 53.76 -83.87
CA LYS A 239 76.70 55.19 -83.57
C LYS A 239 76.37 55.94 -84.86
N LEU A 240 75.11 56.32 -85.04
CA LEU A 240 74.73 57.35 -86.00
C LEU A 240 75.37 58.66 -85.55
N SER A 241 76.59 58.89 -86.02
CA SER A 241 77.29 60.16 -85.94
C SER A 241 76.59 61.17 -86.85
N PHE A 242 75.50 61.75 -86.36
CA PHE A 242 74.92 62.94 -86.96
C PHE A 242 75.85 64.13 -86.70
N SER A 243 76.70 64.42 -87.68
CA SER A 243 77.40 65.69 -87.77
C SER A 243 76.40 66.79 -88.16
N LEU A 244 75.75 67.42 -87.17
CA LEU A 244 75.11 68.72 -87.40
C LEU A 244 76.21 69.78 -87.57
N GLY A 245 76.42 70.21 -88.80
CA GLY A 245 77.31 71.33 -89.11
C GLY A 245 77.43 71.57 -90.62
N GLY A 246 76.74 72.58 -91.14
CA GLY A 246 76.89 72.97 -92.55
C GLY A 246 75.79 73.83 -93.15
N LYS A 247 75.70 75.10 -92.70
CA LYS A 247 74.87 76.22 -93.23
C LYS A 247 73.37 76.15 -92.94
#